data_AF-A0A507ELA6-F1
#
_entry.id   AF-A0A507ELA6-F1
#
_cell.length_a   1.000
_cell.length_b   1.000
_cell.length_c   1.000
_cell.angle_alpha   90.00
_cell.angle_beta   90.00
_cell.angle_gamma   90.00
#
_symmetry.space_group_name_H-M   'P 1'
#
loop_
_entity.id
_entity.type
_entity.pdbx_description
1 polymer ?
#
loop_
_entity_poly.entity_id
_entity_poly.type
_entity_poly.pdbx_seq_one_letter_code
_entity_poly.pdbx_strand_id
1 'polypeptide(L)'
;MSGNPSSFDPKRGTATLLGSISRFAYSSDRVDAEAVPASAPSRVSTRGLTRQSSRSIKRDAVDPDPDEGQPNEGTDDSAVRNAPKKRTKSVPGSKVVLFPELDTISDSLAPNLICVFIGINPGVQTSITGHAYAHRSNWFWKLLYSSACVDRLLPPRYDQELPRLFSLGLTNLVSRPTANQAQLSLQEKEDGVPILAEKIRVQKPESICFVGKDIWK
;
A
#
# COMPACT_ATOMS: atom_id res chain seq x y z
N MET A 1 -14.74 48.22 11.30
CA MET A 1 -13.56 47.43 11.74
C MET A 1 -13.14 46.53 10.59
N SER A 2 -12.31 47.07 9.70
CA SER A 2 -11.77 46.38 8.52
C SER A 2 -10.47 45.67 8.91
N GLY A 3 -10.51 44.34 9.00
CA GLY A 3 -9.33 43.51 9.26
C GLY A 3 -8.45 43.42 8.01
N ASN A 4 -7.19 43.78 8.16
CA ASN A 4 -6.15 43.65 7.14
C ASN A 4 -5.91 42.17 6.78
N PRO A 5 -5.86 41.78 5.50
CA PRO A 5 -5.39 40.46 5.11
C PRO A 5 -3.87 40.38 5.32
N SER A 6 -3.44 39.33 6.03
CA SER A 6 -2.05 39.03 6.38
C SER A 6 -1.11 39.15 5.18
N SER A 7 -0.16 40.08 5.25
CA SER A 7 0.89 40.27 4.25
C SER A 7 1.74 39.01 4.15
N PHE A 8 1.92 38.53 2.92
CA PHE A 8 2.94 37.56 2.55
C PHE A 8 4.32 38.09 3.01
N ASP A 9 5.00 37.35 3.88
CA ASP A 9 6.37 37.65 4.31
C ASP A 9 7.37 36.90 3.41
N PRO A 10 8.09 37.60 2.52
CA PRO A 10 9.06 36.99 1.60
C PRO A 10 10.35 36.52 2.29
N LYS A 11 10.49 36.67 3.61
CA LYS A 11 11.70 36.27 4.37
C LYS A 11 11.60 34.92 5.05
N ARG A 12 10.51 34.17 4.89
CA ARG A 12 10.48 32.76 5.30
C ARG A 12 11.36 32.01 4.31
N GLY A 13 12.64 31.85 4.66
CA GLY A 13 13.67 31.23 3.84
C GLY A 13 13.15 29.95 3.20
N THR A 14 13.53 29.72 1.94
CA THR A 14 13.23 28.47 1.24
C THR A 14 13.56 27.32 2.19
N ALA A 15 12.54 26.56 2.57
CA ALA A 15 12.77 25.37 3.36
C ALA A 15 13.64 24.47 2.49
N THR A 16 14.92 24.40 2.80
CA THR A 16 15.87 23.47 2.18
C THR A 16 15.91 22.24 3.06
N LEU A 17 16.10 21.07 2.47
CA LEU A 17 16.32 19.86 3.25
C LEU A 17 17.63 20.02 4.06
N LEU A 18 17.53 20.45 5.32
CA LEU A 18 18.69 20.56 6.23
C LEU A 18 19.19 19.19 6.72
N GLY A 19 18.47 18.12 6.39
CA GLY A 19 18.84 16.74 6.71
C GLY A 19 19.80 16.16 5.67
N SER A 20 20.87 15.51 6.14
CA SER A 20 21.74 14.74 5.25
C SER A 20 21.06 13.43 4.84
N ILE A 21 20.72 13.27 3.56
CA ILE A 21 20.25 12.01 2.99
C ILE A 21 21.35 10.97 2.81
N SER A 22 22.61 11.31 3.13
CA SER A 22 23.78 10.41 3.02
C SER A 22 23.57 9.07 3.72
N ARG A 23 22.83 9.04 4.84
CA ARG A 23 22.50 7.80 5.54
C ARG A 23 21.61 6.85 4.73
N PHE A 24 20.79 7.40 3.83
CA PHE A 24 19.86 6.67 2.96
C PHE A 24 20.36 6.57 1.52
N ALA A 25 21.50 7.20 1.20
CA ALA A 25 22.10 7.11 -0.11
C ALA A 25 22.50 5.66 -0.40
N TYR A 26 22.04 5.17 -1.54
CA TYR A 26 22.48 3.89 -2.06
C TYR A 26 23.94 4.04 -2.50
N SER A 27 24.84 3.26 -1.89
CA SER A 27 26.24 3.14 -2.29
C SER A 27 26.43 1.77 -2.93
N SER A 28 26.94 1.77 -4.16
CA SER A 28 27.37 0.56 -4.89
C SER A 28 28.41 -0.25 -4.12
N ASP A 29 29.17 0.41 -3.25
CA ASP A 29 30.32 -0.14 -2.54
C ASP A 29 29.90 -0.97 -1.31
N ARG A 30 28.59 -1.04 -1.01
CA ARG A 30 28.04 -1.92 0.03
C ARG A 30 27.75 -3.34 -0.45
N VAL A 31 28.12 -3.66 -1.68
CA VAL A 31 27.97 -5.00 -2.24
C VAL A 31 29.33 -5.65 -2.40
N ASP A 32 30.08 -5.78 -1.30
CA ASP A 32 31.15 -6.79 -1.19
C ASP A 32 31.37 -7.19 0.28
N ALA A 33 31.33 -8.50 0.50
CA ALA A 33 31.71 -9.25 1.70
C ALA A 33 30.87 -9.14 2.99
N GLU A 34 29.67 -9.75 2.97
CA GLU A 34 29.33 -10.72 4.03
C GLU A 34 28.54 -11.87 3.40
N ALA A 35 29.21 -13.02 3.24
CA ALA A 35 28.56 -14.26 2.85
C ALA A 35 27.59 -14.67 3.97
N VAL A 36 26.28 -14.67 3.67
CA VAL A 36 25.27 -15.22 4.57
C VAL A 36 25.51 -16.73 4.69
N PRO A 37 25.80 -17.29 5.87
CA PRO A 37 25.84 -18.73 6.03
C PRO A 37 24.43 -19.29 5.87
N ALA A 38 24.27 -20.26 4.99
CA ALA A 38 23.05 -21.04 4.86
C ALA A 38 22.90 -21.94 6.10
N SER A 39 22.18 -21.45 7.12
CA SER A 39 21.59 -22.31 8.14
C SER A 39 20.11 -21.99 8.30
N ALA A 40 19.28 -22.94 7.90
CA ALA A 40 17.84 -22.89 8.11
C ALA A 40 17.56 -23.01 9.63
N PRO A 41 16.67 -22.18 10.22
CA PRO A 41 16.18 -22.47 11.55
C PRO A 41 15.27 -23.69 11.50
N SER A 42 15.65 -24.71 12.27
CA SER A 42 14.84 -25.88 12.58
C SER A 42 13.50 -25.46 13.18
N ARG A 43 12.40 -26.01 12.63
CA ARG A 43 11.05 -25.87 13.18
C ARG A 43 11.02 -26.42 14.60
N VAL A 44 10.92 -25.53 15.60
CA VAL A 44 10.55 -25.90 16.96
C VAL A 44 9.04 -26.18 16.98
N SER A 45 8.71 -27.42 17.28
CA SER A 45 7.36 -27.92 17.50
C SER A 45 6.88 -27.50 18.90
N THR A 46 5.91 -26.59 18.99
CA THR A 46 5.11 -26.40 20.22
C THR A 46 3.75 -27.07 20.03
N ARG A 47 3.67 -28.35 20.42
CA ARG A 47 2.39 -29.01 20.73
C ARG A 47 1.92 -28.53 22.10
N GLY A 48 0.68 -28.07 22.14
CA GLY A 48 -0.23 -28.22 23.28
C GLY A 48 -0.13 -27.18 24.39
N LEU A 49 -1.01 -26.18 24.34
CA LEU A 49 -1.71 -25.70 25.54
C LEU A 49 -3.16 -25.39 25.17
N THR A 50 -4.04 -26.22 25.71
CA THR A 50 -5.48 -26.28 25.57
C THR A 50 -6.13 -25.02 26.15
N ARG A 51 -7.01 -24.37 25.37
CA ARG A 51 -7.84 -23.26 25.83
C ARG A 51 -9.04 -23.82 26.58
N GLN A 52 -9.01 -23.74 27.91
CA GLN A 52 -10.15 -24.03 28.78
C GLN A 52 -11.27 -23.01 28.53
N SER A 53 -12.47 -23.49 28.16
CA SER A 53 -13.69 -22.70 28.26
C SER A 53 -14.29 -22.90 29.65
N SER A 54 -14.66 -21.78 30.27
CA SER A 54 -15.32 -21.72 31.57
C SER A 54 -16.78 -22.14 31.48
N ARG A 55 -17.16 -22.99 32.44
CA ARG A 55 -18.49 -23.55 32.70
C ARG A 55 -19.57 -22.49 32.93
N SER A 56 -20.79 -22.83 32.54
CA SER A 56 -22.03 -22.36 33.19
C SER A 56 -22.93 -23.58 33.46
N ILE A 57 -23.61 -23.55 34.60
CA ILE A 57 -24.12 -24.69 35.39
C ILE A 57 -25.62 -24.95 35.17
N LYS A 58 -25.94 -26.25 35.05
CA LYS A 58 -27.13 -27.07 35.44
C LYS A 58 -28.58 -26.60 35.17
N ARG A 59 -29.41 -27.55 34.70
CA ARG A 59 -30.31 -28.45 35.49
C ARG A 59 -30.95 -29.52 34.56
N ASP A 60 -30.83 -30.81 34.91
CA ASP A 60 -31.88 -31.76 35.40
C ASP A 60 -32.79 -32.28 34.24
N ALA A 61 -33.09 -33.56 34.00
CA ALA A 61 -33.04 -34.79 34.79
C ALA A 61 -33.32 -36.07 33.93
N VAL A 62 -33.14 -37.24 34.56
CA VAL A 62 -33.80 -38.57 34.39
C VAL A 62 -33.23 -39.59 33.37
N ASP A 63 -32.73 -40.70 33.95
CA ASP A 63 -32.43 -42.06 33.43
C ASP A 63 -33.73 -42.92 33.46
N PRO A 64 -33.86 -44.12 32.82
CA PRO A 64 -32.90 -45.23 32.99
C PRO A 64 -32.71 -46.25 31.82
N ASP A 65 -31.54 -46.89 31.86
CA ASP A 65 -31.21 -48.33 31.65
C ASP A 65 -31.18 -49.00 30.25
N PRO A 66 -30.45 -50.15 30.11
CA PRO A 66 -29.53 -50.40 28.99
C PRO A 66 -29.88 -51.68 28.23
N ASP A 67 -29.22 -51.97 27.10
CA ASP A 67 -28.98 -53.37 26.72
C ASP A 67 -27.83 -53.53 25.71
N GLU A 68 -27.25 -54.71 25.78
CA GLU A 68 -25.99 -55.22 25.25
C GLU A 68 -25.88 -55.36 23.72
N GLY A 69 -24.65 -55.54 23.23
CA GLY A 69 -24.40 -56.23 21.95
C GLY A 69 -23.15 -55.78 21.19
N GLN A 70 -21.99 -56.39 21.50
CA GLN A 70 -20.83 -56.46 20.60
C GLN A 70 -21.09 -57.50 19.45
N PRO A 71 -20.09 -57.89 18.65
CA PRO A 71 -19.52 -57.22 17.48
C PRO A 71 -19.60 -58.13 16.21
N ASN A 72 -19.11 -57.67 15.05
CA ASN A 72 -18.54 -58.52 13.98
C ASN A 72 -17.84 -57.56 12.99
N GLU A 73 -16.51 -57.45 12.98
CA GLU A 73 -15.53 -58.36 12.36
C GLU A 73 -15.80 -58.68 10.88
N GLY A 74 -14.84 -58.29 10.03
CA GLY A 74 -14.40 -59.12 8.91
C GLY A 74 -14.27 -58.43 7.56
N THR A 75 -13.04 -58.53 7.00
CA THR A 75 -12.61 -58.37 5.59
C THR A 75 -12.32 -56.93 5.15
N ASP A 76 -11.06 -56.49 5.04
CA ASP A 76 -10.00 -56.90 4.08
C ASP A 76 -10.53 -56.77 2.63
N ASP A 77 -10.01 -55.96 1.72
CA ASP A 77 -8.61 -55.78 1.36
C ASP A 77 -8.47 -54.58 0.38
N SER A 78 -7.23 -54.09 0.25
CA SER A 78 -6.61 -53.44 -0.92
C SER A 78 -7.21 -52.21 -1.66
N ALA A 79 -6.43 -51.12 -1.55
CA ALA A 79 -5.99 -50.23 -2.63
C ALA A 79 -7.01 -49.37 -3.40
N VAL A 80 -6.89 -48.03 -3.26
CA VAL A 80 -6.44 -47.12 -4.34
C VAL A 80 -6.10 -45.75 -3.72
N ARG A 81 -4.84 -45.35 -3.91
CA ARG A 81 -4.35 -43.99 -3.69
C ARG A 81 -5.02 -43.04 -4.68
N ASN A 82 -5.68 -41.99 -4.20
CA ASN A 82 -5.96 -40.81 -5.03
C ASN A 82 -5.77 -39.52 -4.20
N ALA A 83 -4.67 -38.83 -4.47
CA ALA A 83 -4.38 -37.50 -3.96
C ALA A 83 -5.41 -36.47 -4.48
N PRO A 84 -5.82 -35.47 -3.68
CA PRO A 84 -6.76 -34.46 -4.14
C PRO A 84 -6.05 -33.51 -5.13
N LYS A 85 -6.35 -33.67 -6.42
CA LYS A 85 -6.00 -32.68 -7.45
C LYS A 85 -6.72 -31.37 -7.12
N LYS A 86 -5.94 -30.32 -6.84
CA LYS A 86 -6.41 -28.93 -6.73
C LYS A 86 -7.11 -28.55 -8.04
N ARG A 87 -8.45 -28.51 -8.01
CA ARG A 87 -9.26 -27.92 -9.08
C ARG A 87 -9.03 -26.41 -9.05
N THR A 88 -8.26 -25.90 -10.01
CA THR A 88 -8.32 -24.50 -10.42
C THR A 88 -9.73 -24.23 -10.94
N LYS A 89 -10.61 -23.74 -10.07
CA LYS A 89 -11.87 -23.16 -10.52
C LYS A 89 -11.52 -21.83 -11.18
N SER A 90 -11.40 -21.85 -12.51
CA SER A 90 -11.59 -20.65 -13.32
C SER A 90 -12.97 -20.10 -12.97
N VAL A 91 -13.02 -18.93 -12.34
CA VAL A 91 -14.28 -18.21 -12.17
C VAL A 91 -14.57 -17.52 -13.50
N PRO A 92 -15.63 -17.90 -14.23
CA PRO A 92 -16.05 -17.19 -15.42
C PRO A 92 -16.73 -15.88 -15.00
N GLY A 93 -16.35 -14.78 -15.62
CA GLY A 93 -17.04 -13.49 -15.49
C GLY A 93 -16.60 -12.65 -14.30
N SER A 94 -15.42 -12.00 -14.41
CA SER A 94 -15.29 -10.70 -13.75
C SER A 94 -16.39 -9.82 -14.31
N LYS A 95 -17.39 -9.49 -13.49
CA LYS A 95 -18.31 -8.39 -13.81
C LYS A 95 -17.43 -7.20 -14.12
N VAL A 96 -17.46 -6.72 -15.36
CA VAL A 96 -16.89 -5.42 -15.72
C VAL A 96 -17.70 -4.42 -14.89
N VAL A 97 -17.16 -4.03 -13.74
CA VAL A 97 -17.67 -2.88 -13.03
C VAL A 97 -17.33 -1.71 -13.95
N LEU A 98 -18.33 -1.27 -14.70
CA LEU A 98 -18.30 0.00 -15.40
C LEU A 98 -18.21 1.05 -14.30
N PHE A 99 -16.98 1.41 -13.94
CA PHE A 99 -16.78 2.62 -13.17
C PHE A 99 -17.30 3.77 -14.05
N PRO A 100 -17.99 4.77 -13.48
CA PRO A 100 -18.24 6.03 -14.18
C PRO A 100 -16.94 6.50 -14.82
N GLU A 101 -17.05 7.23 -15.93
CA GLU A 101 -15.89 7.83 -16.59
C GLU A 101 -15.00 8.49 -15.53
N LEU A 102 -13.83 7.89 -15.30
CA LEU A 102 -12.96 8.26 -14.20
C LEU A 102 -12.11 9.44 -14.67
N ASP A 103 -12.32 10.59 -14.04
CA ASP A 103 -11.56 11.80 -14.33
C ASP A 103 -10.11 11.69 -13.88
N THR A 104 -9.21 12.27 -14.69
CA THR A 104 -7.82 12.50 -14.28
C THR A 104 -7.77 13.54 -13.15
N ILE A 105 -6.73 13.50 -12.32
CA ILE A 105 -6.51 14.52 -11.28
C ILE A 105 -5.39 15.48 -11.68
N SER A 106 -5.42 16.70 -11.12
CA SER A 106 -4.39 17.71 -11.34
C SER A 106 -3.15 17.42 -10.49
N ASP A 107 -1.96 17.59 -11.07
CA ASP A 107 -0.71 17.52 -10.31
C ASP A 107 -0.61 18.70 -9.32
N SER A 108 0.04 18.45 -8.18
CA SER A 108 0.37 19.48 -7.20
C SER A 108 1.83 19.84 -7.35
N LEU A 109 2.15 20.70 -8.33
CA LEU A 109 3.52 21.10 -8.66
C LEU A 109 3.68 22.62 -8.58
N ALA A 110 4.83 23.07 -8.10
CA ALA A 110 5.23 24.47 -8.03
C ALA A 110 6.76 24.57 -8.14
N PRO A 111 7.33 25.77 -8.36
CA PRO A 111 8.77 25.99 -8.27
C PRO A 111 9.30 25.76 -6.84
N ASN A 112 10.60 25.49 -6.70
CA ASN A 112 11.34 25.41 -5.43
C ASN A 112 10.83 24.33 -4.46
N LEU A 113 10.43 23.17 -4.97
CA LEU A 113 10.01 22.04 -4.14
C LEU A 113 11.23 21.29 -3.57
N ILE A 114 11.14 20.89 -2.31
CA ILE A 114 12.11 19.99 -1.66
C ILE A 114 11.98 18.59 -2.25
N CYS A 115 10.75 18.10 -2.38
CA CYS A 115 10.48 16.74 -2.83
C CYS A 115 9.20 16.66 -3.65
N VAL A 116 9.23 15.92 -4.75
CA VAL A 116 8.03 15.52 -5.50
C VAL A 116 7.77 14.03 -5.27
N PHE A 117 6.62 13.69 -4.69
CA PHE A 117 6.16 12.31 -4.59
C PHE A 117 5.47 11.89 -5.89
N ILE A 118 5.91 10.78 -6.45
CA ILE A 118 5.49 10.26 -7.74
C ILE A 118 4.74 8.96 -7.51
N GLY A 119 3.44 8.95 -7.76
CA GLY A 119 2.62 7.73 -7.81
C GLY A 119 2.66 7.04 -9.19
N ILE A 120 2.10 5.83 -9.27
CA ILE A 120 1.90 5.15 -10.56
C ILE A 120 0.80 5.86 -11.35
N ASN A 121 -0.42 5.86 -10.81
CA ASN A 121 -1.59 6.46 -11.43
C ASN A 121 -2.72 6.65 -10.40
N PRO A 122 -3.74 7.47 -10.71
CA PRO A 122 -4.90 7.66 -9.84
C PRO A 122 -5.69 6.36 -9.63
N GLY A 123 -6.01 6.04 -8.38
CA GLY A 123 -7.01 5.02 -8.06
C GLY A 123 -8.44 5.55 -8.21
N VAL A 124 -9.44 4.66 -8.25
CA VAL A 124 -10.88 5.01 -8.34
C VAL A 124 -11.29 6.10 -7.36
N GLN A 125 -10.96 5.96 -6.06
CA GLN A 125 -11.33 6.98 -5.07
C GLN A 125 -10.62 8.32 -5.30
N THR A 126 -9.37 8.28 -5.74
CA THR A 126 -8.61 9.51 -6.06
C THR A 126 -9.23 10.23 -7.24
N SER A 127 -9.62 9.50 -8.28
CA SER A 127 -10.34 10.07 -9.42
C SER A 127 -11.69 10.66 -9.01
N ILE A 128 -12.53 9.91 -8.28
CA ILE A 128 -13.86 10.37 -7.85
C ILE A 128 -13.79 11.62 -6.96
N THR A 129 -12.80 11.68 -6.06
CA THR A 129 -12.68 12.80 -5.11
C THR A 129 -11.87 13.97 -5.64
N GLY A 130 -11.15 13.79 -6.75
CA GLY A 130 -10.17 14.76 -7.24
C GLY A 130 -8.91 14.90 -6.35
N HIS A 131 -8.75 14.05 -5.33
CA HIS A 131 -7.68 14.19 -4.33
C HIS A 131 -6.67 13.04 -4.32
N ALA A 132 -5.38 13.39 -4.33
CA ALA A 132 -4.29 12.44 -4.33
C ALA A 132 -4.33 11.51 -3.10
N TYR A 133 -4.16 10.20 -3.34
CA TYR A 133 -4.12 9.17 -2.30
C TYR A 133 -5.36 9.12 -1.38
N ALA A 134 -6.55 9.46 -1.90
CA ALA A 134 -7.78 9.59 -1.11
C ALA A 134 -8.41 8.28 -0.61
N HIS A 135 -7.99 7.12 -1.12
CA HIS A 135 -8.55 5.85 -0.65
C HIS A 135 -8.19 5.58 0.81
N ARG A 136 -9.17 5.15 1.63
CA ARG A 136 -9.00 4.93 3.09
C ARG A 136 -7.87 3.96 3.47
N SER A 137 -7.57 2.99 2.60
CA SER A 137 -6.49 2.01 2.83
C SER A 137 -5.11 2.52 2.40
N ASN A 138 -5.05 3.66 1.73
CA ASN A 138 -3.79 4.26 1.33
C ASN A 138 -3.08 4.84 2.57
N TRP A 139 -1.78 4.57 2.68
CA TRP A 139 -0.97 4.97 3.83
C TRP A 139 -0.21 6.27 3.63
N PHE A 140 -0.22 6.86 2.43
CA PHE A 140 0.59 8.04 2.07
C PHE A 140 0.50 9.15 3.12
N TRP A 141 -0.71 9.65 3.41
CA TRP A 141 -0.91 10.76 4.36
C TRP A 141 -0.49 10.42 5.79
N LYS A 142 -0.70 9.16 6.22
CA LYS A 142 -0.26 8.69 7.54
C LYS A 142 1.25 8.60 7.63
N LEU A 143 1.89 8.11 6.56
CA LEU A 143 3.33 7.95 6.48
C LEU A 143 4.03 9.31 6.37
N LEU A 144 3.50 10.22 5.56
CA LEU A 144 3.99 11.59 5.41
C LEU A 144 4.03 12.32 6.75
N TYR A 145 3.01 12.13 7.59
CA TYR A 145 3.00 12.65 8.95
C TYR A 145 3.99 11.91 9.86
N SER A 146 3.98 10.57 9.86
CA SER A 146 4.86 9.80 10.74
C SER A 146 6.36 9.96 10.44
N SER A 147 6.70 10.36 9.21
CA SER A 147 8.07 10.69 8.80
C SER A 147 8.48 12.12 9.17
N ALA A 148 7.59 12.89 9.82
CA ALA A 148 7.77 14.30 10.15
C ALA A 148 8.01 15.21 8.93
N CYS A 149 7.58 14.80 7.73
CA CYS A 149 7.60 15.67 6.55
C CYS A 149 6.56 16.80 6.65
N VAL A 150 5.49 16.57 7.42
CA VAL A 150 4.46 17.55 7.76
C VAL A 150 4.24 17.57 9.26
N ASP A 151 3.82 18.73 9.79
CA ASP A 151 3.68 18.98 11.23
C ASP A 151 2.40 18.40 11.86
N ARG A 152 1.46 17.94 11.03
CA ARG A 152 0.17 17.37 11.45
C ARG A 152 -0.33 16.38 10.43
N LEU A 153 -1.23 15.50 10.85
CA LEU A 153 -1.92 14.60 9.92
C LEU A 153 -2.86 15.41 9.02
N LEU A 154 -2.55 15.44 7.72
CA LEU A 154 -3.35 16.12 6.71
C LEU A 154 -4.33 15.17 6.03
N PRO A 155 -5.61 15.56 5.84
CA PRO A 155 -6.51 14.83 4.95
C PRO A 155 -6.16 15.08 3.46
N PRO A 156 -6.60 14.20 2.54
CA PRO A 156 -6.30 14.29 1.09
C PRO A 156 -6.58 15.64 0.44
N ARG A 157 -7.57 16.39 0.92
CA ARG A 157 -7.91 17.73 0.42
C ARG A 157 -6.80 18.79 0.52
N TYR A 158 -5.71 18.50 1.23
CA TYR A 158 -4.54 19.37 1.32
C TYR A 158 -3.50 19.12 0.22
N ASP A 159 -3.72 18.17 -0.70
CA ASP A 159 -2.81 17.86 -1.79
C ASP A 159 -2.34 19.09 -2.57
N GLN A 160 -3.27 19.93 -3.02
CA GLN A 160 -2.96 21.15 -3.76
C GLN A 160 -2.29 22.24 -2.90
N GLU A 161 -2.38 22.13 -1.56
CA GLU A 161 -1.72 23.07 -0.63
C GLU A 161 -0.33 22.62 -0.21
N LEU A 162 0.04 21.35 -0.42
CA LEU A 162 1.36 20.82 -0.04
C LEU A 162 2.54 21.63 -0.61
N PRO A 163 2.51 22.08 -1.89
CA PRO A 163 3.58 22.91 -2.43
C PRO A 163 3.80 24.19 -1.62
N ARG A 164 2.70 24.89 -1.31
CA ARG A 164 2.73 26.17 -0.61
C ARG A 164 3.11 26.03 0.86
N LEU A 165 2.59 25.01 1.53
CA LEU A 165 2.72 24.85 2.98
C LEU A 165 4.01 24.14 3.39
N PHE A 166 4.50 23.21 2.58
CA PHE A 166 5.58 22.30 2.96
C PHE A 166 6.67 22.16 1.88
N SER A 167 6.55 22.84 0.74
CA SER A 167 7.45 22.66 -0.41
C SER A 167 7.49 21.20 -0.90
N LEU A 168 6.35 20.51 -0.82
CA LEU A 168 6.19 19.12 -1.27
C LEU A 168 5.21 19.07 -2.45
N GLY A 169 5.56 18.35 -3.51
CA GLY A 169 4.72 18.19 -4.69
C GLY A 169 4.21 16.76 -4.88
N LEU A 170 3.13 16.61 -5.64
CA LEU A 170 2.52 15.33 -5.99
C LEU A 170 2.30 15.25 -7.51
N THR A 171 2.63 14.11 -8.12
CA THR A 171 2.33 13.80 -9.54
C THR A 171 2.18 12.29 -9.71
N ASN A 172 1.76 11.84 -10.89
CA ASN A 172 1.80 10.43 -11.29
C ASN A 172 2.63 10.21 -12.55
N LEU A 173 3.13 8.98 -12.73
CA LEU A 173 3.74 8.53 -13.98
C LEU A 173 2.71 8.46 -15.11
N VAL A 174 1.53 7.90 -14.83
CA VAL A 174 0.43 7.74 -15.78
C VAL A 174 -0.79 8.52 -15.27
N SER A 175 -1.41 9.32 -16.15
CA SER A 175 -2.57 10.15 -15.81
C SER A 175 -3.88 9.35 -15.71
N ARG A 176 -4.01 8.28 -16.49
CA ARG A 176 -5.24 7.48 -16.58
C ARG A 176 -5.58 6.80 -15.25
N PRO A 177 -6.79 7.02 -14.69
CA PRO A 177 -7.22 6.32 -13.50
C PRO A 177 -7.49 4.84 -13.75
N THR A 178 -7.19 4.00 -12.76
CA THR A 178 -7.54 2.57 -12.79
C THR A 178 -8.02 2.06 -11.44
N ALA A 179 -8.81 0.98 -11.44
CA ALA A 179 -9.15 0.27 -10.21
C ALA A 179 -7.97 -0.58 -9.70
N ASN A 180 -7.11 -1.02 -10.62
CA ASN A 180 -5.93 -1.80 -10.32
C ASN A 180 -4.78 -1.37 -11.25
N GLN A 181 -3.59 -1.16 -10.68
CA GLN A 181 -2.38 -0.80 -11.42
C GLN A 181 -1.99 -1.84 -12.47
N ALA A 182 -2.37 -3.11 -12.30
CA ALA A 182 -2.17 -4.15 -13.31
C ALA A 182 -2.96 -3.92 -14.62
N GLN A 183 -3.90 -2.96 -14.63
CA GLN A 183 -4.63 -2.54 -15.84
C GLN A 183 -3.85 -1.53 -16.68
N LEU A 184 -2.69 -1.06 -16.22
CA LEU A 184 -1.79 -0.26 -17.03
C LEU A 184 -0.89 -1.16 -17.85
N SER A 185 -0.86 -0.94 -19.15
CA SER A 185 0.12 -1.57 -20.03
C SER A 185 1.53 -1.05 -19.74
N LEU A 186 2.55 -1.80 -20.19
CA LEU A 186 3.93 -1.34 -20.13
C LEU A 186 4.12 -0.07 -20.98
N GLN A 187 3.55 -0.06 -22.18
CA GLN A 187 3.61 1.08 -23.09
C GLN A 187 3.08 2.36 -22.44
N GLU A 188 1.93 2.31 -21.75
CA GLU A 188 1.40 3.50 -21.06
C GLU A 188 2.36 4.04 -19.99
N LYS A 189 3.11 3.17 -19.30
CA LYS A 189 4.11 3.60 -18.32
C LYS A 189 5.32 4.21 -19.01
N GLU A 190 5.80 3.57 -20.08
CA GLU A 190 6.92 4.06 -20.89
C GLU A 190 6.60 5.43 -21.51
N ASP A 191 5.39 5.61 -22.04
CA ASP A 191 4.89 6.88 -22.57
C ASP A 191 4.79 7.98 -21.49
N GLY A 192 4.56 7.58 -20.23
CA GLY A 192 4.54 8.47 -19.07
C GLY A 192 5.90 9.00 -18.67
N VAL A 193 7.00 8.26 -18.95
CA VAL A 193 8.36 8.64 -18.57
C VAL A 193 8.80 9.99 -19.14
N PRO A 194 8.73 10.26 -20.46
CA PRO A 194 9.14 11.55 -21.00
C PRO A 194 8.28 12.71 -20.47
N ILE A 195 6.99 12.48 -20.24
CA ILE A 195 6.07 13.49 -19.68
C ILE A 195 6.48 13.84 -18.24
N LEU A 196 6.73 12.82 -17.43
CA LEU A 196 7.20 13.01 -16.04
C LEU A 196 8.57 13.69 -16.01
N ALA A 197 9.51 13.25 -16.85
CA ALA A 197 10.85 13.83 -16.93
C ALA A 197 10.78 15.33 -17.27
N GLU A 198 9.90 15.72 -18.20
CA GLU A 198 9.68 17.12 -18.55
C GLU A 198 9.12 17.93 -17.36
N LYS A 199 8.13 17.40 -16.64
CA LYS A 199 7.61 18.05 -15.41
C LYS A 199 8.73 18.29 -14.40
N ILE A 200 9.56 17.27 -14.13
CA ILE A 200 10.67 17.39 -13.18
C ILE A 200 11.73 18.38 -13.68
N ARG A 201 12.04 18.38 -14.98
CA ARG A 201 12.99 19.32 -15.60
C ARG A 201 12.53 20.78 -15.47
N VAL A 202 11.23 21.03 -15.60
CA VAL A 202 10.63 22.37 -15.47
C VAL A 202 10.60 22.81 -14.01
N GLN A 203 10.13 21.95 -13.11
CA GLN A 203 9.92 22.33 -11.70
C GLN A 203 11.21 22.30 -10.86
N LYS A 204 12.21 21.51 -11.28
CA LYS A 204 13.53 21.39 -10.66
C LYS A 204 13.48 21.19 -9.13
N PRO A 205 12.77 20.17 -8.62
CA PRO A 205 12.78 19.89 -7.19
C PRO A 205 14.17 19.46 -6.71
N GLU A 206 14.46 19.65 -5.42
CA GLU A 206 15.72 19.16 -4.82
C GLU A 206 15.80 17.62 -4.84
N SER A 207 14.65 16.94 -4.77
CA SER A 207 14.55 15.48 -4.80
C SER A 207 13.23 14.98 -5.40
N ILE A 208 13.20 13.71 -5.79
CA ILE A 208 11.98 12.99 -6.15
C ILE A 208 11.85 11.72 -5.31
N CYS A 209 10.61 11.34 -5.00
CA CYS A 209 10.30 10.15 -4.22
C CYS A 209 9.28 9.28 -4.97
N PHE A 210 9.71 8.10 -5.42
CA PHE A 210 8.81 7.14 -6.04
C PHE A 210 7.99 6.39 -4.99
N VAL A 211 6.68 6.53 -5.03
CA VAL A 211 5.73 5.91 -4.11
C VAL A 211 5.33 4.52 -4.63
N GLY A 212 6.31 3.60 -4.64
CA GLY A 212 6.12 2.22 -5.08
C GLY A 212 7.32 1.69 -5.86
N LYS A 213 7.73 0.45 -5.58
CA LYS A 213 8.90 -0.19 -6.20
C LYS A 213 8.76 -0.37 -7.71
N ASP A 214 7.55 -0.63 -8.17
CA ASP A 214 7.26 -0.90 -9.60
C ASP A 214 7.21 0.38 -10.45
N ILE A 215 7.43 1.56 -9.86
CA ILE A 215 7.62 2.81 -10.61
C ILE A 215 9.09 2.97 -11.02
N TRP A 216 10.01 2.49 -10.18
CA TRP A 216 11.44 2.69 -10.37
C TRP A 216 12.08 1.68 -11.32
N LYS A 217 11.54 0.46 -11.36
CA LYS A 217 12.03 -0.61 -12.24
C LYS A 217 11.63 -0.35 -13.67
#